data_AF-A0A8T5TKC0-F1
#
_entry.id   AF-A0A8T5TKC0-F1
#
_cell.length_a   1.000
_cell.length_b   1.000
_cell.length_c   1.000
_cell.angle_alpha   90.00
_cell.angle_beta   90.00
_cell.angle_gamma   90.00
#
_symmetry.space_group_name_H-M   'P 1'
#
loop_
_entity.id
_entity.type
_entity.pdbx_description
1 polymer ?
#
loop_
_entity_poly.entity_id
_entity_poly.type
_entity_poly.pdbx_seq_one_letter_code
_entity_poly.pdbx_strand_id
1 'polypeptide(L)'
;MPLPVPNTEESMVECRKFCGPCPSFKPNKINEFEPHALFCSRGKSEKPASEIENKGCSCFGCGLFSKYQLEKGYFCMPDKI
;
A
#
# COMPACT_ATOMS: atom_id res chain seq x y z
N MET A 1 -0.43 -4.53 19.23
CA MET A 1 0.55 -3.68 18.54
C MET A 1 0.82 -4.33 17.20
N PRO A 2 0.62 -3.63 16.07
CA PRO A 2 0.87 -4.18 14.74
C PRO A 2 2.33 -4.64 14.62
N LEU A 3 2.53 -5.81 14.03
CA LEU A 3 3.86 -6.36 13.79
C LEU A 3 4.50 -5.65 12.58
N PRO A 4 5.81 -5.37 12.60
CA PRO A 4 6.48 -4.81 11.44
C PRO A 4 6.43 -5.79 10.28
N VAL A 5 5.97 -5.33 9.11
CA VAL A 5 5.97 -6.13 7.88
C VAL A 5 7.40 -6.18 7.33
N PRO A 6 8.02 -7.36 7.16
CA PRO A 6 9.35 -7.48 6.59
C PRO A 6 9.37 -7.05 5.11
N ASN A 7 10.41 -6.32 4.70
CA ASN A 7 10.65 -5.97 3.31
C ASN A 7 11.38 -7.10 2.58
N THR A 8 10.69 -8.24 2.39
CA THR A 8 11.22 -9.43 1.70
C THR A 8 10.46 -9.71 0.41
N GLU A 9 11.00 -10.60 -0.42
CA GLU A 9 10.34 -11.04 -1.66
C GLU A 9 8.97 -11.69 -1.39
N GLU A 10 8.80 -12.46 -0.31
CA GLU A 10 7.51 -13.07 0.02
C GLU A 10 6.45 -12.00 0.31
N SER A 11 6.82 -10.95 1.05
CA SER A 11 5.94 -9.80 1.30
C SER A 11 5.62 -9.07 -0.01
N MET A 12 6.61 -8.91 -0.89
CA MET A 12 6.41 -8.26 -2.19
C MET A 12 5.45 -9.06 -3.08
N VAL A 13 5.59 -10.38 -3.14
CA VAL A 13 4.70 -11.26 -3.89
C VAL A 13 3.26 -11.12 -3.40
N GLU A 14 3.04 -11.15 -2.08
CA GLU A 14 1.70 -10.97 -1.52
C GLU A 14 1.14 -9.58 -1.80
N CYS A 15 1.97 -8.54 -1.65
CA CYS A 15 1.60 -7.17 -1.97
C CYS A 15 1.15 -7.01 -3.43
N ARG A 16 1.85 -7.62 -4.40
CA ARG A 16 1.53 -7.47 -5.83
C ARG A 16 0.19 -8.11 -6.20
N LYS A 17 -0.20 -9.22 -5.56
CA LYS A 17 -1.51 -9.86 -5.79
C LYS A 17 -2.68 -8.93 -5.46
N PHE A 18 -2.53 -8.08 -4.44
CA PHE A 18 -3.59 -7.19 -3.94
C PHE A 18 -3.46 -5.75 -4.42
N CYS A 19 -2.25 -5.20 -4.49
CA CYS A 19 -2.01 -3.84 -4.97
C CYS A 19 -2.07 -3.74 -6.50
N GLY A 20 -1.68 -4.80 -7.23
CA GLY A 20 -1.78 -4.84 -8.69
C GLY A 20 -3.19 -4.52 -9.22
N PRO A 21 -4.26 -5.16 -8.72
CA PRO A 21 -5.64 -4.85 -9.07
C PRO A 21 -6.30 -3.77 -8.21
N CYS A 22 -5.56 -3.09 -7.32
CA CYS A 22 -6.15 -2.09 -6.42
C CYS A 22 -6.72 -0.90 -7.21
N PRO A 23 -7.98 -0.49 -6.96
CA PRO A 23 -8.66 0.56 -7.73
C PRO A 23 -8.00 1.93 -7.54
N SER A 24 -7.26 2.15 -6.45
CA SER A 24 -6.50 3.39 -6.23
C SER A 24 -5.04 3.30 -6.71
N PHE A 25 -4.42 2.13 -6.80
CA PHE A 25 -2.97 2.05 -7.03
C PHE A 25 -2.57 2.40 -8.47
N LYS A 26 -3.07 1.61 -9.43
CA LYS A 26 -2.72 1.77 -10.85
C LYS A 26 -3.32 3.03 -11.49
N PRO A 27 -4.60 3.39 -11.23
CA PRO A 27 -5.17 4.61 -11.83
C PRO A 27 -4.51 5.91 -11.36
N ASN A 28 -3.98 5.94 -10.14
CA ASN A 28 -3.19 7.07 -9.65
C ASN A 28 -1.70 6.96 -9.98
N LYS A 29 -1.27 5.95 -10.77
CA LYS A 29 0.13 5.74 -11.17
C LYS A 29 1.11 5.73 -9.98
N ILE A 30 0.68 5.19 -8.85
CA ILE A 30 1.50 5.21 -7.62
C ILE A 30 2.78 4.38 -7.83
N ASN A 31 2.74 3.37 -8.70
CA ASN A 31 3.91 2.57 -9.10
C ASN A 31 5.00 3.36 -9.84
N GLU A 32 4.78 4.63 -10.19
CA GLU A 32 5.78 5.52 -10.80
C GLU A 32 6.53 6.37 -9.76
N PHE A 33 6.15 6.28 -8.48
CA PHE A 33 6.74 7.04 -7.37
C PHE A 33 7.22 6.10 -6.27
N GLU A 34 8.33 6.41 -5.60
CA GLU A 34 8.82 5.59 -4.50
C GLU A 34 7.99 5.81 -3.22
N PRO A 35 7.91 4.82 -2.30
CA PRO A 35 8.09 3.41 -2.59
C PRO A 35 7.12 2.93 -3.67
N HIS A 36 7.58 2.16 -4.67
CA HIS A 36 6.69 1.70 -5.75
C HIS A 36 5.70 0.59 -5.34
N ALA A 37 5.88 -0.03 -4.17
CA ALA A 37 5.04 -1.12 -3.64
C ALA A 37 5.33 -1.34 -2.14
N LEU A 38 4.60 -2.27 -1.51
CA LEU A 38 4.82 -2.73 -0.12
C LEU A 38 4.80 -1.58 0.91
N PHE A 39 3.87 -0.66 0.74
CA PHE A 39 3.74 0.56 1.53
C PHE A 39 3.55 0.33 3.04
N CYS A 40 2.95 -0.81 3.44
CA CYS A 40 2.82 -1.18 4.85
C CYS A 40 4.17 -1.49 5.54
N SER A 41 5.23 -1.72 4.77
CA SER A 41 6.61 -1.89 5.25
C SER A 41 7.47 -0.67 4.94
N ARG A 42 7.32 -0.11 3.73
CA ARG A 42 8.22 0.92 3.18
C ARG A 42 7.77 2.35 3.44
N GLY A 43 6.57 2.55 3.95
CA GLY A 43 5.97 3.88 4.13
C GLY A 43 5.10 4.31 2.94
N LYS A 44 4.64 5.56 3.00
CA LYS A 44 3.70 6.14 2.03
C LYS A 44 4.42 6.53 0.75
N SER A 45 3.68 6.52 -0.37
CA SER A 45 4.19 7.03 -1.65
C SER A 45 4.59 8.51 -1.53
N GLU A 46 5.65 8.88 -2.24
CA GLU A 46 6.10 10.26 -2.46
C GLU A 46 5.20 11.03 -3.44
N LYS A 47 4.25 10.36 -4.11
CA LYS A 47 3.31 11.04 -5.00
C LYS A 47 2.50 12.09 -4.21
N PRO A 48 2.34 13.33 -4.74
CA PRO A 48 1.59 14.38 -4.04
C PRO A 48 0.13 13.99 -3.73
N ALA A 49 -0.33 14.31 -2.51
CA ALA A 49 -1.69 14.01 -2.06
C ALA A 49 -2.79 14.65 -2.93
N SER A 50 -2.50 15.81 -3.51
CA SER A 50 -3.38 16.53 -4.45
C SER A 50 -3.59 15.79 -5.77
N GLU A 51 -2.73 14.83 -6.11
CA GLU A 51 -2.79 14.04 -7.35
C GLU A 51 -3.30 12.62 -7.13
N ILE A 52 -3.71 12.27 -5.91
CA ILE A 52 -4.24 10.94 -5.58
C ILE A 52 -5.73 11.04 -5.30
N GLU A 53 -6.50 10.36 -6.14
CA GLU A 53 -7.93 10.17 -5.96
C GLU A 53 -8.19 8.86 -5.19
N ASN A 54 -8.96 8.92 -4.10
CA ASN A 54 -9.36 7.72 -3.37
C ASN A 54 -10.48 7.00 -4.12
N LYS A 55 -10.15 5.89 -4.78
CA LYS A 55 -11.07 5.01 -5.50
C LYS A 55 -11.39 3.72 -4.74
N GLY A 56 -11.12 3.69 -3.43
CA GLY A 56 -11.19 2.50 -2.57
C GLY A 56 -9.84 1.77 -2.43
N CYS A 57 -9.71 0.88 -1.44
CA CYS A 57 -8.53 0.02 -1.31
C CYS A 57 -8.90 -1.44 -1.04
N SER A 58 -8.10 -2.35 -1.62
CA SER A 58 -8.06 -3.78 -1.31
C SER A 58 -7.18 -4.14 -0.08
N CYS A 59 -6.58 -3.13 0.56
CA CYS A 59 -5.58 -3.26 1.61
C CYS A 59 -6.03 -4.16 2.77
N PHE A 60 -7.29 -4.02 3.20
CA PHE A 60 -7.86 -4.75 4.35
C PHE A 60 -8.06 -6.24 4.08
N GLY A 61 -8.09 -6.64 2.80
CA GLY A 61 -8.18 -8.05 2.39
C GLY A 61 -6.81 -8.69 2.12
N CYS A 62 -5.72 -7.94 2.17
CA CYS A 62 -4.38 -8.44 1.87
C CYS A 62 -3.89 -9.41 2.96
N GLY A 63 -3.25 -10.52 2.57
CA GLY A 63 -2.72 -11.50 3.53
C GLY A 63 -1.72 -10.92 4.53
N LEU A 64 -0.94 -9.90 4.12
CA LEU A 64 -0.03 -9.18 5.02
C LEU A 64 -0.77 -8.39 6.11
N PHE A 65 -1.94 -7.84 5.79
CA PHE A 65 -2.73 -7.09 6.74
C PHE A 65 -3.12 -7.97 7.92
N SER A 66 -3.71 -9.13 7.64
CA SER A 66 -4.12 -10.09 8.67
C SER A 66 -2.91 -10.72 9.37
N LYS A 67 -1.88 -11.14 8.61
CA LYS A 67 -0.69 -11.83 9.15
C LYS A 67 0.09 -10.96 10.15
N TYR A 68 0.21 -9.67 9.87
CA TYR A 68 0.97 -8.73 10.71
C TYR A 68 0.08 -7.88 11.61
N GLN A 69 -1.22 -8.22 11.72
CA GLN A 69 -2.17 -7.55 12.61
C GLN A 69 -2.20 -6.04 12.38
N LEU A 70 -2.20 -5.63 11.12
CA LEU A 70 -2.23 -4.23 10.76
C LEU A 70 -3.61 -3.64 11.10
N GLU A 71 -3.63 -2.39 11.56
CA GLU A 71 -4.86 -1.76 12.05
C GLU A 71 -5.34 -0.60 11.16
N LYS A 72 -4.46 -0.05 10.30
CA LYS A 72 -4.77 1.08 9.41
C LYS A 72 -4.72 0.63 7.96
N GLY A 73 -5.64 1.10 7.13
CA GLY A 73 -5.59 0.85 5.68
C GLY A 73 -4.81 1.92 4.93
N TYR A 74 -4.86 1.86 3.60
CA TYR A 74 -4.42 2.95 2.70
C TYR A 74 -2.96 3.39 2.86
N PHE A 75 -2.06 2.44 3.12
CA PHE A 75 -0.64 2.71 3.30
C PHE A 75 0.03 3.44 2.12
N CYS A 76 -0.52 3.32 0.91
CA CYS A 76 0.02 3.98 -0.28
C CYS A 76 -0.34 5.46 -0.40
N MET A 77 -1.32 5.95 0.36
CA MET A 77 -1.78 7.33 0.26
C MET A 77 -0.99 8.24 1.22
N PRO A 78 -0.46 9.37 0.74
CA PRO A 78 0.14 10.40 1.58
C PRO A 78 -0.92 10.99 2.54
N ASP A 79 -0.48 11.59 3.65
CA ASP A 79 -1.39 12.41 4.47
C ASP A 79 -1.85 13.64 3.67
N LYS A 80 -3.12 14.01 3.79
CA LYS A 80 -3.58 15.31 3.30
C LYS A 80 -3.03 16.38 4.25
N ILE A 81 -2.17 17.25 3.73
CA ILE A 81 -1.74 18.50 4.38
C ILE A 81 -2.92 19.46 4.41
#